data_AF-A0ABD3URG9-F1
#
_entry.id   AF-A0ABD3URG9-F1
#
_cell.length_a   1.000
_cell.length_b   1.000
_cell.length_c   1.000
_cell.angle_alpha   90.00
_cell.angle_beta   90.00
_cell.angle_gamma   90.00
#
_symmetry.space_group_name_H-M   'P 1'
#
loop_
_entity.id
_entity.type
_entity.pdbx_description
1 polymer ?
#
loop_
_entity_poly.entity_id
_entity_poly.type
_entity_poly.pdbx_seq_one_letter_code
_entity_poly.pdbx_strand_id
1 'polypeptide(L)'
;MSHSTTNGILLLAVCTVFVFMPDGTVSLGCSPSSVCDGGWSAWTNWTSDGNCITTCSVCTQPQTRFRTCTNPTPQNGGKPCNGTSTESNTIACDVITCPVVDGGWGAWYAWTTSGSCSASCGGGTLNQVRTRSCSNPWPHNGGKDCNGSFSEFQTVDCNTNPCTAVDAIWSDWTTWTSNGRWNVSCAIGKQTQTRTRACSVPQSCGRKCEGDSTVSQIVQCNKETCPPECPSTGNVTNCSISSVSMTRTIQTPTSGVSGCTTLNCICDDVYHGYIRYPTNCTRFIQCAFNKPSVSSCETGKNWNQNLQICDQSRC
;
A
#
# COMPACT_ATOMS: atom_id res chain seq x y z
N MET A 1 -64.29 92.41 -14.17
CA MET A 1 -63.58 92.98 -13.02
C MET A 1 -62.10 92.97 -13.36
N SER A 2 -61.59 94.18 -13.55
CA SER A 2 -60.20 94.57 -13.64
C SER A 2 -59.33 93.93 -12.55
N HIS A 3 -58.10 93.52 -12.88
CA HIS A 3 -56.90 94.16 -12.36
C HIS A 3 -55.65 93.74 -13.15
N SER A 4 -55.00 94.76 -13.70
CA SER A 4 -53.61 94.79 -14.16
C SER A 4 -52.68 94.77 -12.96
N THR A 5 -51.56 94.04 -13.02
CA THR A 5 -50.28 94.44 -12.43
C THR A 5 -49.13 93.64 -13.07
N THR A 6 -48.29 94.23 -13.92
CA THR A 6 -47.06 95.00 -13.65
C THR A 6 -45.80 94.13 -13.79
N ASN A 7 -45.00 94.48 -14.79
CA ASN A 7 -43.60 94.10 -14.94
C ASN A 7 -42.83 94.27 -13.63
N GLY A 8 -42.16 93.20 -13.21
CA GLY A 8 -41.27 93.20 -12.04
C GLY A 8 -40.08 92.29 -12.29
N ILE A 9 -39.20 92.68 -13.21
CA ILE A 9 -37.85 92.11 -13.28
C ILE A 9 -37.10 92.63 -12.04
N LEU A 10 -37.18 91.86 -10.96
CA LEU A 10 -36.37 92.05 -9.77
C LEU A 10 -34.95 91.57 -10.13
N LEU A 11 -34.11 92.52 -10.58
CA LEU A 11 -32.66 92.36 -10.71
C LEU A 11 -32.06 92.16 -9.32
N LEU A 12 -32.13 90.93 -8.81
CA LEU A 12 -31.19 90.43 -7.81
C LEU A 12 -29.92 90.06 -8.56
N ALA A 13 -28.83 90.75 -8.21
CA ALA A 13 -27.50 90.55 -8.76
C ALA A 13 -27.02 89.11 -8.50
N VAL A 14 -27.31 88.21 -9.44
CA VAL A 14 -26.62 86.94 -9.61
C VAL A 14 -26.20 86.92 -11.08
N CYS A 15 -24.89 87.00 -11.30
CA CYS A 15 -24.24 87.09 -12.60
C CYS A 15 -24.49 85.80 -13.41
N THR A 16 -25.69 85.66 -13.95
CA THR A 16 -26.13 84.52 -14.75
C THR A 16 -26.33 85.00 -16.18
N VAL A 17 -25.41 84.61 -17.06
CA VAL A 17 -25.58 84.83 -18.50
C VAL A 17 -26.40 83.68 -19.02
N PHE A 18 -27.65 83.95 -19.38
CA PHE A 18 -28.49 83.00 -20.09
C PHE A 18 -28.00 82.90 -21.54
N VAL A 19 -27.29 81.81 -21.86
CA VAL A 19 -26.89 81.52 -23.24
C VAL A 19 -28.01 80.70 -23.87
N PHE A 20 -28.67 81.29 -24.87
CA PHE A 20 -29.68 80.61 -25.69
C PHE A 20 -28.98 79.77 -26.75
N MET A 21 -29.08 78.45 -26.63
CA MET A 21 -28.61 77.53 -27.68
C MET A 21 -29.66 77.44 -28.81
N PRO A 22 -29.26 77.06 -30.05
CA PRO A 22 -30.16 76.96 -31.20
C PRO A 22 -31.33 75.96 -31.02
N ASP A 23 -31.25 75.10 -30.00
CA ASP A 23 -32.26 74.10 -29.64
C ASP A 23 -33.29 74.61 -28.59
N GLY A 24 -33.19 75.87 -28.15
CA GLY A 24 -34.12 76.48 -27.21
C GLY A 24 -33.84 76.15 -25.73
N THR A 25 -32.72 75.50 -25.41
CA THR A 25 -32.33 75.25 -24.02
C THR A 25 -31.60 76.46 -23.41
N VAL A 26 -31.87 76.72 -22.12
CA VAL A 26 -31.26 77.80 -21.34
C VAL A 26 -30.16 77.20 -20.47
N SER A 27 -28.90 77.47 -20.80
CA SER A 27 -27.73 77.03 -20.03
C SER A 27 -27.19 78.17 -19.16
N LEU A 28 -26.81 77.83 -17.91
CA LEU A 28 -26.04 78.72 -17.02
C LEU A 28 -24.62 78.86 -17.59
N GLY A 29 -24.43 79.81 -18.50
CA GLY A 29 -23.13 80.10 -19.09
C GLY A 29 -22.23 80.89 -18.13
N CYS A 30 -20.94 80.54 -18.08
CA CYS A 30 -19.95 81.28 -17.31
C CYS A 30 -19.52 82.56 -18.02
N SER A 31 -19.44 83.66 -17.26
CA SER A 31 -18.98 84.97 -17.74
C SER A 31 -17.45 85.01 -17.83
N PRO A 32 -16.85 85.68 -18.84
CA PRO A 32 -15.40 85.65 -19.10
C PRO A 32 -14.51 86.13 -17.94
N SER A 33 -15.08 86.82 -16.93
CA SER A 33 -14.33 87.39 -15.80
C SER A 33 -14.61 86.72 -14.45
N SER A 34 -15.44 85.68 -14.38
CA SER A 34 -15.79 84.98 -13.13
C SER A 34 -15.09 83.63 -12.99
N VAL A 35 -14.73 83.26 -11.75
CA VAL A 35 -14.28 81.90 -11.40
C VAL A 35 -15.40 80.92 -11.70
N CYS A 36 -15.14 79.94 -12.56
CA CYS A 36 -16.14 78.96 -13.00
C CYS A 36 -15.59 77.55 -12.76
N ASP A 37 -16.24 76.80 -11.88
CA ASP A 37 -15.89 75.41 -11.61
C ASP A 37 -16.32 74.51 -12.78
N GLY A 38 -15.53 73.47 -13.04
CA GLY A 38 -15.80 72.53 -14.12
C GLY A 38 -17.02 71.66 -13.86
N GLY A 39 -17.84 71.48 -14.89
CA GLY A 39 -18.94 70.52 -14.92
C GLY A 39 -18.73 69.40 -15.94
N TRP A 40 -19.20 68.20 -15.59
CA TRP A 40 -19.13 67.03 -16.45
C TRP A 40 -20.11 67.14 -17.64
N SER A 41 -19.66 66.78 -18.83
CA SER A 41 -20.55 66.47 -19.95
C SER A 41 -21.42 65.26 -19.64
N ALA A 42 -22.48 65.04 -20.44
CA ALA A 42 -23.14 63.75 -20.48
C ALA A 42 -22.12 62.65 -20.84
N TRP A 43 -22.36 61.45 -20.33
CA TRP A 43 -21.59 60.27 -20.72
C TRP A 43 -21.86 59.93 -22.19
N THR A 44 -20.82 59.46 -22.89
CA THR A 44 -21.01 58.81 -24.19
C THR A 44 -21.81 57.51 -24.03
N ASN A 45 -22.34 57.00 -25.14
CA ASN A 45 -22.83 55.63 -25.17
C ASN A 45 -21.70 54.64 -24.86
N TRP A 46 -22.06 53.47 -24.36
CA TRP A 46 -21.13 52.36 -24.15
C TRP A 46 -20.53 51.91 -25.48
N THR A 47 -19.21 51.77 -25.52
CA THR A 47 -18.46 51.23 -26.66
C THR A 47 -17.92 49.87 -26.28
N SER A 48 -18.15 48.85 -27.11
CA SER A 48 -17.62 47.51 -26.86
C SER A 48 -16.13 47.44 -27.21
N ASP A 49 -15.33 46.98 -26.26
CA ASP A 49 -13.88 46.88 -26.37
C ASP A 49 -13.49 45.47 -26.84
N GLY A 50 -13.50 45.26 -28.15
CA GLY A 50 -13.08 43.99 -28.76
C GLY A 50 -14.18 42.91 -28.82
N ASN A 51 -13.78 41.67 -29.08
CA ASN A 51 -14.69 40.54 -29.25
C ASN A 51 -15.08 39.92 -27.89
N CYS A 52 -16.19 39.17 -27.86
CA CYS A 52 -16.56 38.39 -26.69
C CYS A 52 -15.44 37.41 -26.32
N ILE A 53 -15.01 37.46 -25.06
CA ILE A 53 -14.02 36.56 -24.49
C ILE A 53 -14.79 35.33 -24.02
N THR A 54 -14.47 34.15 -24.56
CA THR A 54 -15.19 32.91 -24.25
C THR A 54 -14.32 31.95 -23.44
N THR A 55 -14.91 31.43 -22.38
CA THR A 55 -14.50 30.20 -21.69
C THR A 55 -15.72 29.27 -21.70
N CYS A 56 -15.54 27.95 -21.55
CA CYS A 56 -16.60 26.95 -21.77
C CYS A 56 -17.89 27.13 -20.93
N SER A 57 -17.92 28.07 -19.99
CA SER A 57 -19.06 28.37 -19.13
C SER A 57 -19.37 29.87 -18.95
N VAL A 58 -18.50 30.77 -19.42
CA VAL A 58 -18.68 32.22 -19.28
C VAL A 58 -18.20 32.91 -20.55
N CYS A 59 -19.08 33.73 -21.13
CA CYS A 59 -18.74 34.60 -22.24
C CYS A 59 -19.06 36.05 -21.89
N THR A 60 -18.05 36.92 -21.93
CA THR A 60 -18.19 38.33 -21.54
C THR A 60 -17.52 39.28 -22.53
N GLN A 61 -18.05 40.49 -22.64
CA GLN A 61 -17.46 41.58 -23.43
C GLN A 61 -17.29 42.83 -22.58
N PRO A 62 -16.08 43.40 -22.51
CA PRO A 62 -15.85 44.67 -21.83
C PRO A 62 -16.45 45.82 -22.64
N GLN A 63 -16.97 46.82 -21.94
CA GLN A 63 -17.45 48.06 -22.52
C GLN A 63 -16.91 49.26 -21.76
N THR A 64 -16.62 50.34 -22.48
CA THR A 64 -16.15 51.59 -21.90
C THR A 64 -16.98 52.77 -22.39
N ARG A 65 -17.19 53.75 -21.51
CA ARG A 65 -17.75 55.07 -21.86
C ARG A 65 -16.95 56.20 -21.24
N PHE A 66 -17.06 57.38 -21.83
CA PHE A 66 -16.26 58.55 -21.48
C PHE A 66 -17.13 59.79 -21.23
N ARG A 67 -16.61 60.74 -20.47
CA ARG A 67 -17.16 62.08 -20.31
C ARG A 67 -16.02 63.10 -20.18
N THR A 68 -16.28 64.35 -20.54
CA THR A 68 -15.28 65.42 -20.50
C THR A 68 -15.71 66.53 -19.55
N CYS A 69 -14.73 67.20 -18.92
CA CYS A 69 -14.97 68.33 -18.02
C CYS A 69 -15.15 69.63 -18.82
N THR A 70 -16.25 69.71 -19.58
CA THR A 70 -16.49 70.77 -20.56
C THR A 70 -17.86 71.41 -20.47
N ASN A 71 -18.68 71.05 -19.47
CA ASN A 71 -20.04 71.57 -19.33
C ASN A 71 -20.32 72.09 -17.90
N PRO A 72 -19.77 73.26 -17.51
CA PRO A 72 -18.84 74.12 -18.28
C PRO A 72 -17.37 73.73 -18.08
N THR A 73 -16.47 74.23 -18.93
CA THR A 73 -15.01 74.09 -18.73
C THR A 73 -14.55 74.99 -17.57
N PRO A 74 -13.66 74.50 -16.66
CA PRO A 74 -13.12 75.35 -15.60
C PRO A 74 -12.42 76.59 -16.17
N GLN A 75 -12.72 77.77 -15.63
CA GLN A 75 -12.12 79.04 -16.06
C GLN A 75 -11.73 79.90 -14.86
N ASN A 76 -10.74 80.78 -15.06
CA ASN A 76 -10.30 81.78 -14.08
C ASN A 76 -9.98 81.22 -12.68
N GLY A 77 -9.32 80.05 -12.62
CA GLY A 77 -8.96 79.40 -11.35
C GLY A 77 -10.05 78.55 -10.70
N GLY A 78 -11.14 78.26 -11.43
CA GLY A 78 -12.17 77.33 -10.97
C GLY A 78 -11.68 75.89 -10.84
N LYS A 79 -12.37 75.13 -10.01
CA LYS A 79 -11.97 73.76 -9.65
C LYS A 79 -12.17 72.79 -10.82
N PRO A 80 -11.30 71.79 -10.99
CA PRO A 80 -11.52 70.72 -11.94
C PRO A 80 -12.70 69.84 -11.52
N CYS A 81 -13.29 69.13 -12.47
CA CYS A 81 -14.33 68.17 -12.18
C CYS A 81 -13.81 67.05 -11.26
N ASN A 82 -14.59 66.70 -10.24
CA ASN A 82 -14.27 65.60 -9.33
C ASN A 82 -14.85 64.27 -9.84
N GLY A 83 -14.05 63.20 -9.77
CA GLY A 83 -14.38 61.86 -10.25
C GLY A 83 -13.67 61.44 -11.54
N THR A 84 -13.97 60.25 -12.04
CA THR A 84 -13.33 59.70 -13.24
C THR A 84 -14.00 60.18 -14.53
N SER A 85 -13.21 60.34 -15.58
CA SER A 85 -13.66 60.64 -16.95
C SER A 85 -13.99 59.38 -17.77
N THR A 86 -13.67 58.20 -17.23
CA THR A 86 -13.83 56.90 -17.87
C THR A 86 -14.57 55.96 -16.94
N GLU A 87 -15.45 55.15 -17.49
CA GLU A 87 -16.16 54.09 -16.78
C GLU A 87 -16.14 52.82 -17.62
N SER A 88 -15.89 51.68 -16.98
CA SER A 88 -15.84 50.37 -17.63
C SER A 88 -16.89 49.45 -17.03
N ASN A 89 -17.49 48.62 -17.86
CA ASN A 89 -18.47 47.61 -17.51
C ASN A 89 -18.16 46.31 -18.27
N THR A 90 -18.75 45.21 -17.84
CA THR A 90 -18.65 43.91 -18.50
C THR A 90 -20.05 43.36 -18.72
N ILE A 91 -20.42 43.10 -19.97
CA ILE A 91 -21.71 42.50 -20.32
C ILE A 91 -21.55 41.00 -20.63
N ALA A 92 -22.61 40.22 -20.40
CA ALA A 92 -22.66 38.83 -20.81
C ALA A 92 -22.96 38.72 -22.31
N CYS A 93 -22.24 37.83 -22.99
CA CYS A 93 -22.52 37.44 -24.37
C CYS A 93 -23.29 36.11 -24.42
N ASP A 94 -23.82 35.76 -25.59
CA ASP A 94 -24.36 34.43 -25.83
C ASP A 94 -23.27 33.36 -25.61
N VAL A 95 -23.58 32.40 -24.74
CA VAL A 95 -22.61 31.37 -24.34
C VAL A 95 -22.55 30.29 -25.41
N ILE A 96 -21.37 30.08 -26.01
CA ILE A 96 -21.08 28.88 -26.78
C ILE A 96 -20.89 27.74 -25.78
N THR A 97 -21.80 26.77 -25.77
CA THR A 97 -21.64 25.56 -24.97
C THR A 97 -20.57 24.68 -25.60
N CYS A 98 -19.54 24.32 -24.83
CA CYS A 98 -18.54 23.38 -25.30
C CYS A 98 -19.15 21.97 -25.39
N PRO A 99 -18.82 21.17 -26.41
CA PRO A 99 -19.37 19.83 -26.56
C PRO A 99 -19.01 18.97 -25.35
N VAL A 100 -19.97 18.17 -24.89
CA VAL A 100 -19.75 17.11 -23.92
C VAL A 100 -19.03 15.98 -24.64
N VAL A 101 -17.92 15.51 -24.08
CA VAL A 101 -17.18 14.38 -24.64
C VAL A 101 -16.98 13.36 -23.55
N ASP A 102 -17.58 12.19 -23.77
CA ASP A 102 -17.40 11.02 -22.91
C ASP A 102 -15.99 10.46 -23.06
N GLY A 103 -15.48 9.88 -21.98
CA GLY A 103 -14.17 9.26 -21.92
C GLY A 103 -14.11 7.99 -22.76
N GLY A 104 -12.99 7.81 -23.46
CA GLY A 104 -12.70 6.62 -24.23
C GLY A 104 -11.46 5.89 -23.72
N TRP A 105 -11.50 4.56 -23.80
CA TRP A 105 -10.38 3.73 -23.37
C TRP A 105 -9.15 3.97 -24.26
N GLY A 106 -8.04 4.32 -23.61
CA GLY A 106 -6.72 4.21 -24.20
C GLY A 106 -6.35 2.74 -24.44
N ALA A 107 -5.29 2.53 -25.23
CA ALA A 107 -4.74 1.20 -25.44
C ALA A 107 -4.28 0.58 -24.11
N TRP A 108 -4.33 -0.74 -24.04
CA TRP A 108 -3.72 -1.48 -22.93
C TRP A 108 -2.21 -1.29 -22.93
N TYR A 109 -1.65 -1.03 -21.75
CA TYR A 109 -0.22 -1.18 -21.53
C TYR A 109 0.19 -2.66 -21.66
N ALA A 110 1.47 -2.90 -21.91
CA ALA A 110 2.00 -4.26 -22.02
C ALA A 110 1.80 -5.06 -20.72
N TRP A 111 1.72 -6.39 -20.85
CA TRP A 111 1.67 -7.28 -19.69
C TRP A 111 2.95 -7.17 -18.87
N THR A 112 2.79 -7.08 -17.56
CA THR A 112 3.87 -7.05 -16.58
C THR A 112 3.73 -8.25 -15.64
N THR A 113 4.86 -8.84 -15.27
CA THR A 113 4.90 -10.04 -14.41
C THR A 113 4.99 -9.67 -12.94
N SER A 114 4.13 -10.26 -12.11
CA SER A 114 4.22 -10.11 -10.65
C SER A 114 5.00 -11.29 -10.05
N GLY A 115 6.32 -11.13 -9.94
CA GLY A 115 7.20 -12.12 -9.29
C GLY A 115 7.77 -13.18 -10.25
N SER A 116 8.19 -14.29 -9.67
CA SER A 116 8.83 -15.41 -10.37
C SER A 116 7.85 -16.56 -10.62
N CYS A 117 8.18 -17.44 -11.57
CA CYS A 117 7.43 -18.67 -11.81
C CYS A 117 7.31 -19.51 -10.52
N SER A 118 6.16 -20.13 -10.28
CA SER A 118 5.92 -20.95 -9.07
C SER A 118 6.81 -22.18 -8.95
N ALA A 119 7.39 -22.65 -10.06
CA ALA A 119 8.31 -23.78 -10.11
C ALA A 119 9.51 -23.43 -10.98
N SER A 120 10.69 -23.96 -10.69
CA SER A 120 11.90 -23.77 -11.50
C SER A 120 11.99 -24.72 -12.69
N CYS A 121 11.25 -25.83 -12.67
CA CYS A 121 11.11 -26.83 -13.72
C CYS A 121 9.81 -27.63 -13.50
N GLY A 122 9.45 -28.48 -14.45
CA GLY A 122 8.32 -29.40 -14.35
C GLY A 122 6.95 -28.76 -14.53
N GLY A 123 6.90 -27.51 -15.00
CA GLY A 123 5.68 -26.72 -15.11
C GLY A 123 5.38 -25.95 -13.84
N GLY A 124 5.24 -24.63 -13.99
CA GLY A 124 4.74 -23.72 -12.98
C GLY A 124 3.84 -22.66 -13.60
N THR A 125 3.33 -21.77 -12.77
CA THR A 125 2.44 -20.69 -13.17
C THR A 125 3.03 -19.35 -12.78
N LEU A 126 2.82 -18.33 -13.61
CA LEU A 126 3.25 -16.96 -13.39
C LEU A 126 2.06 -16.02 -13.60
N ASN A 127 1.87 -15.09 -12.66
CA ASN A 127 0.83 -14.09 -12.75
C ASN A 127 1.31 -12.86 -13.51
N GLN A 128 0.44 -12.35 -14.39
CA GLN A 128 0.65 -11.15 -15.16
C GLN A 128 -0.50 -10.16 -14.96
N VAL A 129 -0.17 -8.88 -15.00
CA VAL A 129 -1.12 -7.77 -14.92
C VAL A 129 -0.85 -6.77 -16.03
N ARG A 130 -1.92 -6.24 -16.63
CA ARG A 130 -1.86 -5.06 -17.52
C ARG A 130 -2.90 -4.05 -17.12
N THR A 131 -2.68 -2.80 -17.51
CA THR A 131 -3.58 -1.68 -17.19
C THR A 131 -3.90 -0.86 -18.44
N ARG A 132 -4.91 -0.01 -18.35
CA ARG A 132 -5.27 1.00 -19.37
C ARG A 132 -5.83 2.24 -18.69
N SER A 133 -5.91 3.35 -19.43
CA SER A 133 -6.39 4.63 -18.91
C SER A 133 -7.59 5.13 -19.71
N CYS A 134 -8.50 5.87 -19.08
CA CYS A 134 -9.61 6.53 -19.77
C CYS A 134 -9.15 7.88 -20.35
N SER A 135 -8.36 7.81 -21.41
CA SER A 135 -7.60 8.95 -21.93
C SER A 135 -7.72 9.18 -23.44
N ASN A 136 -8.50 8.35 -24.14
CA ASN A 136 -8.63 8.41 -25.59
C ASN A 136 -10.09 8.44 -26.06
N PRO A 137 -10.79 9.59 -25.94
CA PRO A 137 -10.32 10.86 -25.36
C PRO A 137 -10.51 10.91 -23.83
N TRP A 138 -9.96 11.93 -23.18
CA TRP A 138 -10.29 12.23 -21.78
C TRP A 138 -11.72 12.80 -21.68
N PRO A 139 -12.50 12.40 -20.68
CA PRO A 139 -13.82 12.97 -20.45
C PRO A 139 -13.71 14.46 -20.12
N HIS A 140 -14.54 15.29 -20.75
CA HIS A 140 -14.57 16.73 -20.50
C HIS A 140 -15.97 17.32 -20.64
N ASN A 141 -16.16 18.53 -20.07
CA ASN A 141 -17.43 19.25 -20.05
C ASN A 141 -18.60 18.40 -19.50
N GLY A 142 -18.35 17.60 -18.47
CA GLY A 142 -19.35 16.73 -17.85
C GLY A 142 -19.59 15.40 -18.58
N GLY A 143 -18.70 15.01 -19.49
CA GLY A 143 -18.73 13.69 -20.11
C GLY A 143 -18.51 12.56 -19.11
N LYS A 144 -19.06 11.39 -19.43
CA LYS A 144 -18.99 10.19 -18.59
C LYS A 144 -17.59 9.59 -18.60
N ASP A 145 -17.18 9.00 -17.48
CA ASP A 145 -15.95 8.21 -17.42
C ASP A 145 -16.13 6.85 -18.12
N CYS A 146 -15.02 6.19 -18.42
CA CYS A 146 -15.02 4.92 -19.11
C CYS A 146 -15.65 3.81 -18.26
N ASN A 147 -16.49 2.98 -18.87
CA ASN A 147 -17.09 1.83 -18.20
C ASN A 147 -16.20 0.57 -18.35
N GLY A 148 -15.98 -0.13 -17.24
CA GLY A 148 -15.20 -1.37 -17.16
C GLY A 148 -13.92 -1.24 -16.33
N SER A 149 -13.14 -2.33 -16.25
CA SER A 149 -11.94 -2.39 -15.41
C SER A 149 -10.75 -1.65 -16.03
N PHE A 150 -9.98 -0.98 -15.18
CA PHE A 150 -8.69 -0.34 -15.51
C PHE A 150 -7.51 -1.33 -15.53
N SER A 151 -7.71 -2.52 -14.97
CA SER A 151 -6.70 -3.57 -14.88
C SER A 151 -7.27 -4.92 -15.30
N GLU A 152 -6.38 -5.78 -15.78
CA GLU A 152 -6.67 -7.16 -16.17
C GLU A 152 -5.55 -8.05 -15.65
N PHE A 153 -5.92 -9.24 -15.17
CA PHE A 153 -5.00 -10.23 -14.60
C PHE A 153 -5.11 -11.54 -15.37
N GLN A 154 -3.98 -12.20 -15.59
CA GLN A 154 -3.94 -13.55 -16.13
C GLN A 154 -2.86 -14.38 -15.46
N THR A 155 -3.02 -15.69 -15.53
CA THR A 155 -2.01 -16.66 -15.11
C THR A 155 -1.55 -17.41 -16.36
N VAL A 156 -0.23 -17.46 -16.57
CA VAL A 156 0.39 -18.12 -17.71
C VAL A 156 1.33 -19.22 -17.23
N ASP A 157 1.47 -20.27 -18.03
CA ASP A 157 2.42 -21.34 -17.74
C ASP A 157 3.87 -20.88 -17.95
N CYS A 158 4.76 -21.39 -17.11
CA CYS A 158 6.19 -21.10 -17.15
C CYS A 158 6.99 -22.34 -16.74
N ASN A 159 8.28 -22.36 -17.08
CA ASN A 159 9.22 -23.43 -16.71
C ASN A 159 8.70 -24.85 -16.99
N THR A 160 8.11 -25.05 -18.18
CA THR A 160 7.50 -26.31 -18.64
C THR A 160 8.53 -27.40 -18.97
N ASN A 161 9.82 -27.08 -18.97
CA ASN A 161 10.88 -28.06 -19.15
C ASN A 161 10.86 -29.08 -18.01
N PRO A 162 10.98 -30.38 -18.29
CA PRO A 162 10.97 -31.40 -17.24
C PRO A 162 12.13 -31.20 -16.27
N CYS A 163 11.89 -31.50 -14.99
CA CYS A 163 12.97 -31.54 -13.99
C CYS A 163 13.89 -32.73 -14.25
N THR A 164 15.19 -32.56 -14.03
CA THR A 164 16.15 -33.68 -14.07
C THR A 164 15.95 -34.58 -12.86
N ALA A 165 15.54 -35.82 -13.09
CA ALA A 165 15.41 -36.81 -12.04
C ALA A 165 16.77 -37.21 -11.48
N VAL A 166 16.91 -37.21 -10.15
CA VAL A 166 18.08 -37.76 -9.46
C VAL A 166 17.60 -38.88 -8.55
N ASP A 167 18.01 -40.10 -8.89
CA ASP A 167 17.71 -41.29 -8.10
C ASP A 167 18.34 -41.20 -6.71
N ALA A 168 17.67 -41.76 -5.71
CA ALA A 168 18.19 -41.87 -4.38
C ALA A 168 19.35 -42.88 -4.33
N ILE A 169 20.39 -42.55 -3.56
CA ILE A 169 21.57 -43.38 -3.37
C ILE A 169 21.68 -43.80 -1.90
N TRP A 170 22.09 -45.05 -1.70
CA TRP A 170 22.44 -45.54 -0.37
C TRP A 170 23.78 -44.94 0.06
N SER A 171 23.86 -44.52 1.32
CA SER A 171 25.14 -44.34 1.99
C SER A 171 25.83 -45.69 2.20
N ASP A 172 27.11 -45.63 2.53
CA ASP A 172 27.79 -46.80 3.07
C ASP A 172 27.10 -47.27 4.37
N TRP A 173 27.22 -48.57 4.63
CA TRP A 173 26.76 -49.17 5.88
C TRP A 173 27.61 -48.67 7.05
N THR A 174 26.98 -48.42 8.19
CA THR A 174 27.70 -48.24 9.45
C THR A 174 28.46 -49.51 9.84
N THR A 175 29.42 -49.36 10.75
CA THR A 175 30.02 -50.51 11.43
C THR A 175 28.97 -51.28 12.24
N TRP A 176 29.22 -52.56 12.46
CA TRP A 176 28.36 -53.40 13.28
C TRP A 176 28.39 -52.95 14.74
N THR A 177 27.22 -52.66 15.30
CA THR A 177 27.05 -52.30 16.72
C THR A 177 26.47 -53.48 17.47
N SER A 178 27.12 -53.88 18.57
CA SER A 178 26.64 -54.94 19.46
C SER A 178 25.48 -54.44 20.32
N ASN A 179 24.33 -55.10 20.23
CA ASN A 179 23.16 -54.77 21.02
C ASN A 179 23.12 -55.62 22.28
N GLY A 180 23.34 -54.98 23.43
CA GLY A 180 23.28 -55.64 24.74
C GLY A 180 24.57 -56.36 25.13
N ARG A 181 24.51 -57.07 26.27
CA ARG A 181 25.60 -57.90 26.79
C ARG A 181 25.42 -59.32 26.27
N TRP A 182 26.50 -60.09 26.16
CA TRP A 182 26.43 -61.53 25.86
C TRP A 182 25.42 -62.22 26.77
N ASN A 183 24.60 -63.11 26.21
CA ASN A 183 23.55 -63.82 26.96
C ASN A 183 24.12 -64.76 28.04
N VAL A 184 25.41 -65.08 28.00
CA VAL A 184 26.13 -65.86 29.02
C VAL A 184 27.54 -65.28 29.26
N SER A 185 28.06 -65.44 30.47
CA SER A 185 29.41 -65.03 30.88
C SER A 185 30.49 -66.10 30.62
N CYS A 186 30.09 -67.35 30.43
CA CYS A 186 30.92 -68.49 30.04
C CYS A 186 30.08 -69.46 29.18
N ALA A 187 30.71 -70.29 28.33
CA ALA A 187 30.10 -71.08 27.25
C ALA A 187 29.69 -70.26 25.98
N ILE A 188 28.98 -70.91 25.04
CA ILE A 188 28.63 -70.33 23.72
C ILE A 188 27.67 -69.14 23.90
N GLY A 189 28.24 -67.94 23.88
CA GLY A 189 27.50 -66.68 23.92
C GLY A 189 26.93 -66.31 22.55
N LYS A 190 25.69 -65.81 22.53
CA LYS A 190 25.07 -65.16 21.36
C LYS A 190 24.91 -63.67 21.65
N GLN A 191 25.33 -62.82 20.72
CA GLN A 191 25.02 -61.40 20.70
C GLN A 191 24.41 -61.00 19.36
N THR A 192 23.43 -60.10 19.39
CA THR A 192 22.90 -59.52 18.16
C THR A 192 23.73 -58.31 17.80
N GLN A 193 24.16 -58.23 16.55
CA GLN A 193 24.77 -57.04 15.99
C GLN A 193 23.83 -56.42 14.96
N THR A 194 23.74 -55.09 14.95
CA THR A 194 23.01 -54.33 13.93
C THR A 194 23.90 -53.36 13.22
N ARG A 195 23.60 -53.09 11.95
CA ARG A 195 24.15 -51.95 11.20
C ARG A 195 23.06 -51.28 10.40
N THR A 196 23.26 -50.01 10.08
CA THR A 196 22.30 -49.19 9.35
C THR A 196 22.95 -48.49 8.16
N ARG A 197 22.14 -48.01 7.23
CA ARG A 197 22.54 -47.12 6.12
C ARG A 197 21.44 -46.10 5.89
N ALA A 198 21.80 -44.92 5.38
CA ALA A 198 20.87 -43.85 5.06
C ALA A 198 20.59 -43.82 3.55
N CYS A 199 19.33 -43.57 3.17
CA CYS A 199 18.95 -43.32 1.79
C CYS A 199 18.87 -41.81 1.57
N SER A 200 19.53 -41.28 0.53
CA SER A 200 19.37 -39.88 0.16
C SER A 200 17.95 -39.60 -0.33
N VAL A 201 17.47 -38.35 -0.21
CA VAL A 201 16.17 -37.96 -0.73
C VAL A 201 16.27 -37.84 -2.26
N PRO A 202 15.48 -38.61 -3.04
CA PRO A 202 15.49 -38.47 -4.50
C PRO A 202 14.99 -37.07 -4.89
N GLN A 203 15.61 -36.46 -5.91
CA GLN A 203 15.14 -35.18 -6.42
C GLN A 203 14.09 -35.43 -7.50
N SER A 204 12.97 -34.69 -7.41
CA SER A 204 11.81 -34.82 -8.31
C SER A 204 11.24 -36.26 -8.35
N CYS A 205 11.11 -36.86 -9.53
CA CYS A 205 10.58 -38.22 -9.72
C CYS A 205 11.65 -39.33 -9.69
N GLY A 206 12.82 -39.06 -9.13
CA GLY A 206 13.88 -40.05 -8.95
C GLY A 206 13.42 -41.28 -8.15
N ARG A 207 13.98 -42.45 -8.47
CA ARG A 207 13.67 -43.71 -7.79
C ARG A 207 14.13 -43.67 -6.33
N LYS A 208 13.34 -44.27 -5.45
CA LYS A 208 13.69 -44.46 -4.03
C LYS A 208 14.67 -45.62 -3.89
N CYS A 209 15.43 -45.63 -2.80
CA CYS A 209 16.28 -46.77 -2.51
C CYS A 209 15.44 -48.02 -2.22
N GLU A 210 15.85 -49.15 -2.76
CA GLU A 210 15.22 -50.44 -2.52
C GLU A 210 15.99 -51.28 -1.49
N GLY A 211 15.25 -51.98 -0.63
CA GLY A 211 15.76 -52.84 0.44
C GLY A 211 15.82 -52.18 1.83
N ASP A 212 16.24 -52.95 2.82
CA ASP A 212 16.21 -52.52 4.22
C ASP A 212 17.31 -51.49 4.54
N SER A 213 16.97 -50.52 5.41
CA SER A 213 17.90 -49.54 5.96
C SER A 213 18.67 -50.05 7.19
N THR A 214 18.20 -51.16 7.78
CA THR A 214 18.75 -51.74 9.01
C THR A 214 18.77 -53.25 8.88
N VAL A 215 19.91 -53.88 9.16
CA VAL A 215 20.04 -55.35 9.17
C VAL A 215 20.66 -55.82 10.48
N SER A 216 20.25 -57.02 10.92
CA SER A 216 20.74 -57.66 12.14
C SER A 216 21.40 -59.00 11.83
N GLN A 217 22.43 -59.36 12.59
CA GLN A 217 23.02 -60.70 12.57
C GLN A 217 23.26 -61.20 13.99
N ILE A 218 23.34 -62.52 14.16
CA ILE A 218 23.71 -63.14 15.43
C ILE A 218 25.17 -63.57 15.34
N VAL A 219 26.00 -63.01 16.22
CA VAL A 219 27.41 -63.41 16.34
C VAL A 219 27.55 -64.31 17.56
N GLN A 220 28.23 -65.44 17.38
CA GLN A 220 28.57 -66.36 18.46
C GLN A 220 30.02 -66.19 18.88
N CYS A 221 30.30 -66.29 20.19
CA CYS A 221 31.65 -66.47 20.68
C CYS A 221 31.80 -67.86 21.31
N ASN A 222 32.93 -68.51 21.00
CA ASN A 222 33.33 -69.75 21.66
C ASN A 222 34.34 -69.38 22.73
N LYS A 223 33.88 -69.24 23.98
CA LYS A 223 34.78 -69.16 25.14
C LYS A 223 34.78 -70.53 25.80
N GLU A 224 35.96 -71.13 25.94
CA GLU A 224 36.13 -72.47 26.50
C GLU A 224 35.48 -72.58 27.89
N THR A 225 34.88 -73.76 28.11
CA THR A 225 34.06 -74.27 29.22
C THR A 225 33.94 -73.42 30.49
N CYS A 226 32.69 -73.21 30.94
CA CYS A 226 32.38 -72.75 32.29
C CYS A 226 32.97 -73.69 33.36
N PRO A 227 33.47 -73.17 34.50
CA PRO A 227 33.78 -73.99 35.67
C PRO A 227 32.52 -74.73 36.17
N PRO A 228 32.62 -75.99 36.65
CA PRO A 228 31.48 -76.72 37.18
C PRO A 228 30.90 -76.04 38.44
N GLU A 229 29.58 -76.15 38.58
CA GLU A 229 28.75 -75.52 39.60
C GLU A 229 29.26 -75.73 41.03
N CYS A 230 29.24 -74.67 41.85
CA CYS A 230 29.53 -74.77 43.28
C CYS A 230 28.38 -75.49 44.00
N PRO A 231 28.67 -76.49 44.86
CA PRO A 231 27.66 -77.20 45.64
C PRO A 231 27.01 -76.29 46.69
N SER A 232 25.70 -76.43 46.82
CA SER A 232 24.85 -75.72 47.77
C SER A 232 25.05 -76.21 49.20
N THR A 233 26.12 -75.80 49.90
CA THR A 233 26.19 -75.79 51.37
C THR A 233 27.41 -74.99 51.86
N GLY A 234 27.18 -73.91 52.61
CA GLY A 234 28.13 -73.40 53.61
C GLY A 234 28.93 -72.14 53.27
N ASN A 235 28.57 -71.06 53.97
CA ASN A 235 29.31 -69.81 54.21
C ASN A 235 29.81 -68.95 53.04
N VAL A 236 29.10 -67.83 52.87
CA VAL A 236 29.48 -66.68 52.07
C VAL A 236 30.50 -65.86 52.84
N THR A 237 31.75 -65.80 52.38
CA THR A 237 32.62 -64.66 52.66
C THR A 237 33.57 -64.47 51.49
N ASN A 238 33.42 -63.33 50.81
CA ASN A 238 34.17 -62.85 49.65
C ASN A 238 33.82 -63.43 48.27
N CYS A 239 32.61 -63.13 47.82
CA CYS A 239 32.45 -62.60 46.48
C CYS A 239 31.91 -61.18 46.60
N SER A 240 32.80 -60.20 46.47
CA SER A 240 32.45 -58.80 46.32
C SER A 240 31.71 -58.63 45.00
N ILE A 241 30.38 -58.72 45.06
CA ILE A 241 29.51 -58.15 44.03
C ILE A 241 29.64 -56.64 44.24
N SER A 242 30.39 -55.97 43.36
CA SER A 242 30.27 -54.53 43.20
C SER A 242 28.86 -54.22 42.69
N SER A 243 27.95 -54.00 43.62
CA SER A 243 26.65 -53.41 43.39
C SER A 243 26.86 -51.96 42.98
N VAL A 244 26.87 -51.69 41.67
CA VAL A 244 26.54 -50.34 41.18
C VAL A 244 25.05 -50.32 40.91
N SER A 245 24.31 -49.80 41.88
CA SER A 245 22.97 -49.29 41.71
C SER A 245 23.01 -48.12 40.71
N MET A 246 22.41 -48.31 39.54
CA MET A 246 21.93 -47.19 38.72
C MET A 246 20.42 -47.30 38.61
N THR A 247 19.74 -46.44 39.36
CA THR A 247 18.34 -46.07 39.15
C THR A 247 18.16 -45.62 37.71
N ARG A 248 17.40 -46.38 36.92
CA ARG A 248 16.96 -45.96 35.59
C ARG A 248 15.65 -45.21 35.75
N THR A 249 15.70 -43.89 35.65
CA THR A 249 14.51 -43.07 35.41
C THR A 249 13.87 -43.53 34.10
N ILE A 250 12.61 -43.97 34.17
CA ILE A 250 11.79 -44.19 32.99
C ILE A 250 11.47 -42.79 32.45
N GLN A 251 12.18 -42.35 31.41
CA GLN A 251 11.69 -41.26 30.57
C GLN A 251 10.68 -41.86 29.59
N THR A 252 9.42 -41.51 29.82
CA THR A 252 8.35 -41.54 28.83
C THR A 252 8.74 -40.70 27.61
N PRO A 253 8.55 -41.16 26.37
CA PRO A 253 8.56 -40.25 25.23
C PRO A 253 7.22 -39.52 25.21
N THR A 254 7.16 -38.41 25.94
CA THR A 254 6.15 -37.36 25.72
C THR A 254 6.69 -36.38 24.69
N SER A 255 5.82 -36.05 23.73
CA SER A 255 5.90 -35.02 22.70
C SER A 255 6.78 -33.81 23.02
N GLY A 256 7.48 -33.30 22.00
CA GLY A 256 8.04 -31.95 22.06
C GLY A 256 9.25 -31.81 21.15
N VAL A 257 9.19 -30.84 20.25
CA VAL A 257 10.30 -30.37 19.41
C VAL A 257 11.46 -29.97 20.34
N SER A 258 12.40 -30.88 20.55
CA SER A 258 13.61 -30.65 21.32
C SER A 258 14.69 -30.11 20.38
N GLY A 259 14.93 -28.80 20.41
CA GLY A 259 16.07 -28.24 19.70
C GLY A 259 16.33 -26.76 19.82
N CYS A 260 15.34 -25.92 20.14
CA CYS A 260 15.52 -24.47 20.04
C CYS A 260 15.18 -23.69 21.30
N THR A 261 16.23 -23.36 22.05
CA THR A 261 16.19 -22.46 23.22
C THR A 261 16.64 -21.03 22.90
N THR A 262 17.02 -20.74 21.64
CA THR A 262 17.45 -19.41 21.20
C THR A 262 16.48 -18.83 20.17
N LEU A 263 16.24 -17.51 20.22
CA LEU A 263 15.27 -16.82 19.38
C LEU A 263 15.49 -17.07 17.88
N ASN A 264 16.74 -17.29 17.47
CA ASN A 264 17.20 -17.41 16.09
C ASN A 264 16.85 -18.73 15.39
N CYS A 265 16.29 -19.71 16.09
CA CYS A 265 15.97 -21.01 15.47
C CYS A 265 14.50 -21.41 15.64
N ILE A 266 13.65 -20.44 16.04
CA ILE A 266 12.20 -20.62 16.18
C ILE A 266 11.48 -20.52 14.82
N CYS A 267 12.03 -19.73 13.90
CA CYS A 267 11.53 -19.60 12.53
C CYS A 267 12.38 -20.49 11.62
N ASP A 268 11.98 -21.74 11.42
CA ASP A 268 12.55 -22.63 10.41
C ASP A 268 12.05 -22.21 9.01
N ASP A 269 12.82 -22.53 7.96
CA ASP A 269 12.59 -22.17 6.53
C ASP A 269 11.20 -22.56 6.00
N VAL A 270 10.47 -23.38 6.76
CA VAL A 270 9.19 -23.99 6.44
C VAL A 270 8.00 -23.21 7.02
N TYR A 271 8.20 -22.33 8.01
CA TYR A 271 7.09 -21.71 8.75
C TYR A 271 7.02 -20.18 8.60
N HIS A 272 5.96 -19.71 7.94
CA HIS A 272 5.52 -18.32 7.92
C HIS A 272 4.28 -18.17 8.82
N GLY A 273 4.36 -17.38 9.89
CA GLY A 273 3.22 -17.20 10.81
C GLY A 273 3.59 -16.69 12.20
N TYR A 274 2.65 -16.76 13.14
CA TYR A 274 2.85 -16.36 14.53
C TYR A 274 2.95 -17.57 15.47
N ILE A 275 3.94 -17.54 16.34
CA ILE A 275 4.29 -18.63 17.26
C ILE A 275 4.31 -18.10 18.69
N ARG A 276 3.85 -18.89 19.65
CA ARG A 276 3.92 -18.57 21.08
C ARG A 276 5.38 -18.38 21.51
N TYR A 277 5.63 -17.34 22.33
CA TYR A 277 6.95 -17.13 22.91
C TYR A 277 7.25 -18.16 24.02
N PRO A 278 8.43 -18.82 24.06
CA PRO A 278 8.67 -20.01 24.89
C PRO A 278 8.57 -19.78 26.41
N THR A 279 8.94 -18.60 26.89
CA THR A 279 9.06 -18.31 28.33
C THR A 279 8.14 -17.20 28.83
N ASN A 280 7.29 -16.65 27.96
CA ASN A 280 6.44 -15.51 28.28
C ASN A 280 5.15 -15.55 27.45
N CYS A 281 4.04 -15.87 28.12
CA CYS A 281 2.72 -15.98 27.48
C CYS A 281 2.11 -14.65 27.01
N THR A 282 2.63 -13.50 27.46
CA THR A 282 2.20 -12.19 26.94
C THR A 282 2.96 -11.79 25.69
N ARG A 283 3.83 -12.65 25.16
CA ARG A 283 4.62 -12.39 23.95
C ARG A 283 4.39 -13.48 22.90
N PHE A 284 4.57 -13.10 21.66
CA PHE A 284 4.54 -13.98 20.51
C PHE A 284 5.62 -13.59 19.52
N ILE A 285 5.97 -14.53 18.65
CA ILE A 285 7.04 -14.43 17.67
C ILE A 285 6.39 -14.44 16.30
N GLN A 286 6.63 -13.41 15.52
CA GLN A 286 6.26 -13.37 14.12
C GLN A 286 7.45 -13.85 13.29
N CYS A 287 7.23 -14.89 12.50
CA CYS A 287 8.22 -15.45 11.58
C CYS A 287 7.95 -14.95 10.17
N ALA A 288 8.83 -14.10 9.65
CA ALA A 288 8.81 -13.64 8.27
C ALA A 288 10.20 -13.81 7.64
N PHE A 289 10.31 -14.61 6.58
CA PHE A 289 11.56 -14.83 5.83
C PHE A 289 12.75 -15.20 6.74
N ASN A 290 12.58 -16.19 7.62
CA ASN A 290 13.57 -16.66 8.60
C ASN A 290 14.04 -15.62 9.62
N LYS A 291 13.30 -14.52 9.76
CA LYS A 291 13.57 -13.50 10.77
C LYS A 291 12.50 -13.57 11.86
N PRO A 292 12.87 -13.94 13.09
CA PRO A 292 11.98 -13.86 14.24
C PRO A 292 11.87 -12.40 14.71
N SER A 293 10.66 -11.87 14.78
CA SER A 293 10.37 -10.62 15.50
C SER A 293 9.48 -10.91 16.71
N VAL A 294 9.82 -10.35 17.86
CA VAL A 294 9.05 -10.56 19.10
C VAL A 294 8.10 -9.40 19.32
N SER A 295 6.82 -9.71 19.49
CA SER A 295 5.76 -8.76 19.81
C SER A 295 5.08 -9.14 21.13
N SER A 296 4.45 -8.16 21.76
CA SER A 296 3.77 -8.33 23.04
C SER A 296 2.27 -8.08 22.88
N CYS A 297 1.45 -8.85 23.58
CA CYS A 297 0.02 -8.61 23.73
C CYS A 297 -0.25 -7.36 24.59
N GLU A 298 -1.43 -6.79 24.43
CA GLU A 298 -1.95 -5.73 25.30
C GLU A 298 -1.96 -6.19 26.77
N THR A 299 -1.83 -5.23 27.70
CA THR A 299 -1.76 -5.50 29.14
C THR A 299 -2.92 -6.38 29.61
N GLY A 300 -2.60 -7.53 30.21
CA GLY A 300 -3.57 -8.49 30.73
C GLY A 300 -4.10 -9.52 29.73
N LYS A 301 -3.57 -9.57 28.51
CA LYS A 301 -3.88 -10.60 27.51
C LYS A 301 -2.70 -11.55 27.26
N ASN A 302 -3.01 -12.80 26.94
CA ASN A 302 -2.05 -13.84 26.60
C ASN A 302 -2.20 -14.25 25.13
N TRP A 303 -1.12 -14.79 24.55
CA TRP A 303 -1.12 -15.29 23.19
C TRP A 303 -1.78 -16.67 23.06
N ASN A 304 -2.84 -16.75 22.26
CA ASN A 304 -3.53 -17.99 21.91
C ASN A 304 -3.03 -18.54 20.57
N GLN A 305 -2.25 -19.63 20.62
CA GLN A 305 -1.65 -20.23 19.42
C GLN A 305 -2.68 -20.79 18.44
N ASN A 306 -3.81 -21.28 18.94
CA ASN A 306 -4.85 -21.91 18.11
C ASN A 306 -5.66 -20.87 17.33
N LEU A 307 -5.87 -19.69 17.92
CA LEU A 307 -6.65 -18.60 17.32
C LEU A 307 -5.78 -17.52 16.66
N GLN A 308 -4.45 -17.55 16.86
CA GLN A 308 -3.50 -16.55 16.37
C GLN A 308 -3.85 -15.11 16.81
N ILE A 309 -4.38 -14.95 18.03
CA ILE A 309 -4.77 -13.67 18.62
C ILE A 309 -4.34 -13.56 20.09
N CYS A 310 -4.28 -12.33 20.59
CA CYS A 310 -4.18 -12.05 22.03
C CYS A 310 -5.57 -12.03 22.66
N ASP A 311 -5.85 -12.93 23.58
CA ASP A 311 -7.12 -13.06 24.30
C ASP A 311 -6.88 -13.21 25.81
N GLN A 312 -7.94 -13.48 26.57
CA GLN A 312 -7.85 -13.77 28.01
C GLN A 312 -7.60 -15.26 28.29
N SER A 313 -7.08 -16.02 27.32
CA SER A 313 -6.75 -17.42 27.53
C SER A 313 -5.71 -17.57 28.63
N ARG A 314 -5.75 -18.71 29.32
CA ARG A 314 -4.73 -19.04 30.32
C ARG A 314 -3.41 -19.34 29.61
N CYS A 315 -2.34 -18.78 30.17
CA CYS A 315 -1.00 -19.34 30.07
C CYS A 315 -1.04 -20.75 30.70
#